data_AF-A0A3Q7TJZ8-F1
#
_entry.id   AF-A0A3Q7TJZ8-F1
#
_cell.length_a   1.000
_cell.length_b   1.000
_cell.length_c   1.000
_cell.angle_alpha   90.00
_cell.angle_beta   90.00
_cell.angle_gamma   90.00
#
_symmetry.space_group_name_H-M   'P 1'
#
loop_
_entity.id
_entity.type
_entity.pdbx_description
1 polymer ?
#
loop_
_entity_poly.entity_id
_entity_poly.type
_entity_poly.pdbx_seq_one_letter_code
_entity_poly.pdbx_strand_id
1 'polypeptide(L)'
;MGEAPEEELDSMAKHESKEDKIFQKFKTKIALEPEQVLRYGRGIAPIWISGENIPQEKDIPHCPCGAKRIFEFQVMPQLLNYLKADRLGKSVDWGVLAIFTCAESCRLGTGYTEEFVWKQDITDTP
;
A
#
# COMPACT_ATOMS: atom_id res chain seq x y z
N MET A 1 34.04 13.63 -14.44
CA MET A 1 33.18 12.74 -13.65
C MET A 1 33.27 13.24 -12.22
N GLY A 2 32.20 13.82 -11.69
CA GLY A 2 32.18 14.26 -10.29
C GLY A 2 31.88 13.06 -9.42
N GLU A 3 32.76 12.76 -8.48
CA GLU A 3 32.48 11.82 -7.40
C GLU A 3 31.29 12.38 -6.60
N ALA A 4 30.23 11.60 -6.45
CA ALA A 4 29.13 11.97 -5.56
C ALA A 4 29.72 12.11 -4.14
N PRO A 5 29.39 13.19 -3.39
CA PRO A 5 29.86 13.38 -2.02
C PRO A 5 29.62 12.13 -1.17
N GLU A 6 30.58 11.78 -0.30
CA GLU A 6 30.49 10.61 0.59
C GLU A 6 29.16 10.56 1.37
N GLU A 7 28.62 11.72 1.75
CA GLU A 7 27.33 11.85 2.43
C GLU A 7 26.14 11.40 1.56
N GLU A 8 26.17 11.65 0.26
CA GLU A 8 25.14 11.19 -0.68
C GLU A 8 25.20 9.67 -0.81
N LEU A 9 26.39 9.10 -0.99
CA LEU A 9 26.59 7.64 -1.07
C LEU A 9 26.11 6.93 0.22
N ASP A 10 26.41 7.51 1.38
CA ASP A 10 25.97 7.01 2.68
C ASP A 10 24.44 7.08 2.83
N SER A 11 23.82 8.15 2.33
CA SER A 11 22.37 8.33 2.35
C SER A 11 21.67 7.31 1.46
N MET A 12 22.22 7.04 0.27
CA MET A 12 21.71 6.05 -0.68
C MET A 12 21.80 4.63 -0.10
N ALA A 13 22.96 4.26 0.46
CA ALA A 13 23.14 2.94 1.08
C ALA A 13 22.18 2.71 2.26
N LYS A 14 21.96 3.73 3.08
CA LYS A 14 20.98 3.67 4.18
C LYS A 14 19.55 3.51 3.65
N HIS A 15 19.20 4.21 2.57
CA HIS A 15 17.89 4.12 1.92
C HIS A 15 17.62 2.70 1.40
N GLU A 16 18.53 2.14 0.60
CA GLU A 16 18.43 0.76 0.08
C GLU A 16 18.26 -0.26 1.21
N SER A 17 19.07 -0.14 2.27
CA SER A 17 18.99 -1.06 3.42
C SER A 17 17.63 -1.00 4.15
N LYS A 18 16.93 0.13 4.10
CA LYS A 18 15.61 0.31 4.71
C LYS A 18 14.54 -0.29 3.81
N GLU A 19 14.58 0.00 2.51
CA GLU A 19 13.67 -0.56 1.51
C GLU A 19 13.73 -2.10 1.51
N ASP A 20 14.94 -2.67 1.53
CA ASP A 20 15.14 -4.11 1.64
C ASP A 20 14.47 -4.70 2.88
N LYS A 21 14.60 -4.06 4.04
CA LYS A 21 13.96 -4.54 5.28
C LYS A 21 12.44 -4.54 5.17
N ILE A 22 11.86 -3.50 4.55
CA ILE A 22 10.41 -3.39 4.37
C ILE A 22 9.93 -4.50 3.41
N PHE A 23 10.63 -4.67 2.29
CA PHE A 23 10.31 -5.67 1.30
C PHE A 23 10.46 -7.11 1.84
N GLN A 24 11.50 -7.37 2.64
CA GLN A 24 11.66 -8.66 3.30
C GLN A 24 10.53 -8.93 4.30
N LYS A 25 10.11 -7.93 5.10
CA LYS A 25 8.96 -8.07 6.00
C LYS A 25 7.68 -8.40 5.24
N PHE A 26 7.45 -7.76 4.09
CA PHE A 26 6.35 -8.06 3.19
C PHE A 26 6.41 -9.50 2.69
N LYS A 27 7.56 -9.92 2.14
CA LYS A 27 7.80 -11.29 1.66
C LYS A 27 7.58 -12.34 2.74
N THR A 28 8.17 -12.17 3.92
CA THR A 28 8.02 -13.12 5.03
C THR A 28 6.56 -13.28 5.44
N LYS A 29 5.76 -12.19 5.42
CA LYS A 29 4.34 -12.30 5.76
C LYS A 29 3.55 -13.06 4.70
N ILE A 30 3.84 -12.82 3.42
CA ILE A 30 3.13 -13.44 2.29
C ILE A 30 3.54 -14.88 2.07
N ALA A 31 4.77 -15.26 2.47
CA ALA A 31 5.25 -16.64 2.33
C ALA A 31 4.36 -17.68 3.03
N LEU A 32 3.56 -17.27 4.02
CA LEU A 32 2.58 -18.13 4.69
C LEU A 32 1.37 -18.47 3.79
N GLU A 33 0.98 -17.56 2.91
CA GLU A 33 -0.11 -17.76 1.95
C GLU A 33 0.15 -16.95 0.66
N PRO A 34 0.96 -17.50 -0.27
CA PRO A 34 1.38 -16.78 -1.48
C PRO A 34 0.25 -16.47 -2.46
N GLU A 35 -0.85 -17.23 -2.43
CA GLU A 35 -1.99 -17.04 -3.33
C GLU A 35 -2.96 -15.95 -2.83
N GLN A 36 -2.71 -15.40 -1.65
CA GLN A 36 -3.57 -14.40 -1.03
C GLN A 36 -3.71 -13.14 -1.90
N VAL A 37 -4.94 -12.87 -2.36
CA VAL A 37 -5.29 -11.63 -3.08
C VAL A 37 -5.81 -10.52 -2.17
N LEU A 38 -6.25 -10.86 -0.95
CA LEU A 38 -6.82 -9.92 0.02
C LEU A 38 -6.34 -10.27 1.43
N ARG A 39 -5.93 -9.25 2.18
CA ARG A 39 -5.56 -9.36 3.58
C ARG A 39 -6.46 -8.47 4.43
N TYR A 40 -7.35 -9.10 5.18
CA TYR A 40 -8.22 -8.39 6.10
C TYR A 40 -7.55 -8.13 7.44
N GLY A 41 -7.81 -6.96 8.02
CA GLY A 41 -7.33 -6.61 9.35
C GLY A 41 -7.78 -5.22 9.74
N ARG A 42 -8.97 -5.09 10.31
CA ARG A 42 -9.46 -3.78 10.72
C ARG A 42 -8.64 -3.21 11.88
N GLY A 43 -8.21 -1.96 11.75
CA GLY A 43 -7.45 -1.22 12.76
C GLY A 43 -5.98 -1.64 12.94
N ILE A 44 -5.47 -2.57 12.13
CA ILE A 44 -4.03 -2.93 12.16
C ILE A 44 -3.24 -2.11 11.16
N ALA A 45 -1.92 -2.07 11.32
CA ALA A 45 -1.06 -1.45 10.32
C ALA A 45 -1.06 -2.26 9.00
N PRO A 46 -1.23 -1.61 7.83
CA PRO A 46 -1.01 -2.25 6.54
C PRO A 46 0.44 -2.72 6.39
N ILE A 47 0.64 -3.66 5.48
CA ILE A 47 1.98 -4.13 5.10
C ILE A 47 2.25 -3.65 3.69
N TRP A 48 3.32 -2.88 3.54
CA TRP A 48 3.72 -2.20 2.31
C TRP A 48 4.89 -2.92 1.64
N ILE A 49 5.03 -2.73 0.32
CA ILE A 49 6.13 -3.31 -0.46
C ILE A 49 7.41 -2.48 -0.30
N SER A 50 7.26 -1.15 -0.37
CA SER A 50 8.32 -0.17 -0.17
C SER A 50 8.00 0.75 1.00
N GLY A 51 9.00 1.48 1.48
CA GLY A 51 8.86 2.60 2.41
C GLY A 51 8.39 3.90 1.75
N GLU A 52 8.25 3.88 0.43
CA GLU A 52 7.77 4.97 -0.40
C GLU A 52 6.26 4.89 -0.64
N ASN A 53 5.66 6.04 -0.95
CA ASN A 53 4.24 6.16 -1.30
C ASN A 53 3.29 5.52 -0.26
N ILE A 54 3.61 5.72 1.02
CA ILE A 54 2.78 5.32 2.18
C ILE A 54 1.98 6.54 2.65
N PRO A 55 0.65 6.43 2.84
CA PRO A 55 -0.17 7.55 3.28
C PRO A 55 0.19 7.96 4.70
N GLN A 56 0.22 9.28 4.94
CA GLN A 56 0.19 9.83 6.28
C GLN A 56 -1.27 10.03 6.72
N GLU A 57 -1.48 10.21 8.03
CA GLU A 57 -2.84 10.40 8.58
C GLU A 57 -3.58 11.58 7.94
N LYS A 58 -2.86 12.64 7.58
CA LYS A 58 -3.41 13.82 6.89
C LYS A 58 -3.87 13.55 5.45
N ASP A 59 -3.36 12.49 4.82
CA ASP A 59 -3.69 12.12 3.44
C ASP A 59 -4.97 11.27 3.39
N ILE A 60 -5.43 10.78 4.54
CA ILE A 60 -6.64 9.97 4.68
C ILE A 60 -7.79 10.90 5.09
N PRO A 61 -8.77 11.16 4.21
CA PRO A 61 -9.87 12.06 4.53
C PRO A 61 -10.77 11.46 5.61
N HIS A 62 -11.34 12.35 6.43
CA HIS A 62 -12.38 12.00 7.38
C HIS A 62 -13.62 11.43 6.66
N CYS A 63 -14.30 10.51 7.34
CA CYS A 63 -15.60 10.01 6.93
C CYS A 63 -16.63 11.15 6.85
N PRO A 64 -17.63 11.11 5.96
CA PRO A 64 -18.71 12.10 5.90
C PRO A 64 -19.43 12.36 7.24
N CYS A 65 -19.43 11.41 8.18
CA CYS A 65 -19.97 11.62 9.53
C CYS A 65 -19.06 12.45 10.47
N GLY A 66 -17.86 12.80 10.03
CA GLY A 66 -16.84 13.53 10.80
C GLY A 66 -15.80 12.63 11.49
N ALA A 67 -16.04 11.33 11.63
CA ALA A 67 -15.09 10.40 12.22
C ALA A 67 -13.85 10.18 11.33
N LYS A 68 -12.72 9.80 11.95
CA LYS A 68 -11.54 9.37 11.19
C LYS A 68 -11.82 8.06 10.46
N ARG A 69 -11.11 7.82 9.35
CA ARG A 69 -11.06 6.50 8.74
C ARG A 69 -9.86 5.71 9.27
N ILE A 70 -10.06 4.41 9.46
CA ILE A 70 -9.02 3.46 9.87
C ILE A 70 -8.86 2.41 8.79
N PHE A 71 -7.70 1.76 8.77
CA PHE A 71 -7.45 0.65 7.86
C PHE A 71 -8.47 -0.49 8.10
N GLU A 72 -9.02 -1.04 7.02
CA GLU A 72 -9.96 -2.16 7.06
C GLU A 72 -9.32 -3.44 6.49
N PHE A 73 -8.82 -3.35 5.26
CA PHE A 73 -8.13 -4.44 4.58
C PHE A 73 -7.23 -3.90 3.46
N GLN A 74 -6.34 -4.77 2.95
CA GLN A 74 -5.52 -4.47 1.78
C GLN A 74 -5.71 -5.51 0.68
N VAL A 75 -5.70 -5.05 -0.57
CA VAL A 75 -5.65 -5.90 -1.77
C VAL A 75 -4.19 -6.06 -2.18
N MET A 76 -3.79 -7.30 -2.40
CA MET A 76 -2.43 -7.72 -2.69
C MET A 76 -2.16 -7.63 -4.21
N PRO A 77 -0.90 -7.41 -4.63
CA PRO A 77 -0.54 -7.34 -6.05
C PRO A 77 -0.76 -8.69 -6.74
N GLN A 78 -0.77 -9.79 -5.98
CA GLN A 78 -1.08 -11.13 -6.46
C GLN A 78 -2.42 -11.22 -7.23
N LEU A 79 -3.38 -10.33 -6.95
CA LEU A 79 -4.63 -10.25 -7.71
C LEU A 79 -4.39 -9.95 -9.20
N LEU A 80 -3.37 -9.15 -9.54
CA LEU A 80 -3.01 -8.80 -10.92
C LEU A 80 -2.65 -10.04 -11.74
N ASN A 81 -1.95 -10.99 -11.12
CA ASN A 81 -1.59 -12.26 -11.77
C ASN A 81 -2.83 -13.06 -12.17
N TYR A 82 -3.87 -13.09 -11.32
CA TYR A 82 -5.13 -13.75 -11.63
C TYR A 82 -5.96 -13.01 -12.69
N LEU A 83 -5.94 -11.67 -12.66
CA LEU A 83 -6.64 -10.84 -13.64
C LEU A 83 -5.98 -10.85 -15.03
N LYS A 84 -4.76 -11.40 -15.14
CA LYS A 84 -3.94 -11.36 -16.38
C LYS A 84 -3.83 -9.92 -16.89
N ALA A 85 -3.57 -8.98 -15.97
CA ALA A 85 -3.58 -7.55 -16.24
C ALA A 85 -2.67 -7.15 -17.42
N ASP A 86 -1.56 -7.87 -17.61
CA ASP A 86 -0.63 -7.73 -18.75
C ASP A 86 -1.31 -7.89 -20.12
N ARG A 87 -2.44 -8.61 -20.19
CA ARG A 87 -3.16 -8.89 -21.44
C ARG A 87 -4.23 -7.85 -21.77
N LEU A 88 -4.58 -6.96 -20.84
CA LEU A 88 -5.71 -6.05 -20.98
C LEU A 88 -5.37 -4.73 -21.69
N GLY A 89 -4.12 -4.52 -22.11
CA GLY A 89 -3.67 -3.28 -22.78
C GLY A 89 -3.77 -2.02 -21.92
N LYS A 90 -4.18 -2.18 -20.66
CA LYS A 90 -4.18 -1.20 -19.59
C LYS A 90 -3.28 -1.78 -18.52
N SER A 91 -2.07 -1.24 -18.37
CA SER A 91 -1.10 -1.63 -17.35
C SER A 91 -1.64 -1.20 -15.99
N VAL A 92 -2.57 -1.98 -15.44
CA VAL A 92 -3.02 -1.79 -14.08
C VAL A 92 -1.93 -2.43 -13.21
N ASP A 93 -1.06 -1.59 -12.66
CA ASP A 93 0.00 -2.01 -11.75
C ASP A 93 -0.13 -1.25 -10.43
N TRP A 94 0.03 -1.97 -9.32
CA TRP A 94 0.03 -1.45 -7.96
C TRP A 94 0.81 -2.37 -7.04
N GLY A 95 1.44 -1.79 -6.02
CA GLY A 95 2.07 -2.56 -4.96
C GLY A 95 1.04 -3.11 -4.00
N VAL A 96 0.31 -2.22 -3.32
CA VAL A 96 -0.78 -2.58 -2.41
C VAL A 96 -1.90 -1.55 -2.55
N LEU A 97 -3.16 -2.02 -2.54
CA LEU A 97 -4.30 -1.13 -2.32
C LEU A 97 -4.72 -1.23 -0.87
N ALA A 98 -4.64 -0.16 -0.10
CA ALA A 98 -5.10 -0.13 1.29
C ALA A 98 -6.46 0.57 1.38
N ILE A 99 -7.43 -0.10 1.96
CA ILE A 99 -8.80 0.40 2.10
C ILE A 99 -8.98 0.92 3.51
N PHE A 100 -9.54 2.13 3.61
CA PHE A 100 -9.83 2.80 4.87
C PHE A 100 -11.32 3.08 4.98
N THR A 101 -11.90 2.71 6.12
CA THR A 101 -13.34 2.81 6.42
C THR A 101 -13.56 3.60 7.71
N CYS A 102 -14.81 4.03 7.94
CA CYS A 102 -15.17 4.76 9.16
C CYS A 102 -14.80 3.99 10.44
N ALA A 103 -14.08 4.64 11.37
CA ALA A 103 -13.74 4.06 12.67
C ALA A 103 -14.99 3.71 13.50
N GLU A 104 -15.99 4.58 13.44
CA GLU A 104 -17.26 4.45 14.18
C GLU A 104 -18.29 3.55 13.49
N SER A 105 -17.94 2.93 12.36
CA SER A 105 -18.87 2.13 11.55
C SER A 105 -20.20 2.86 11.31
N CYS A 106 -20.12 4.16 10.98
CA CYS A 106 -21.29 5.00 10.85
C CYS A 106 -22.25 4.44 9.79
N ARG A 107 -23.55 4.59 10.01
CA ARG A 107 -24.55 4.18 9.02
C ARG A 107 -24.61 5.22 7.92
N LEU A 108 -24.08 4.89 6.76
CA LEU A 108 -24.07 5.77 5.60
C LEU A 108 -25.34 5.65 4.71
N GLY A 109 -26.41 5.08 5.26
CA GLY A 109 -27.70 4.86 4.59
C GLY A 109 -27.87 3.44 4.06
N THR A 110 -28.85 3.22 3.18
CA THR A 110 -29.22 1.90 2.62
C THR A 110 -28.62 1.64 1.24
N GLY A 111 -27.59 2.40 0.83
CA GLY A 111 -26.97 2.30 -0.49
C GLY A 111 -25.45 2.12 -0.45
N TYR A 112 -24.81 2.15 -1.62
CA TYR A 112 -23.36 2.19 -1.73
C TYR A 112 -22.81 3.48 -1.12
N THR A 113 -21.67 3.38 -0.46
CA THR A 113 -20.95 4.55 0.05
C THR A 113 -19.52 4.54 -0.42
N GLU A 114 -19.02 5.73 -0.72
CA GLU A 114 -17.62 5.95 -1.06
C GLU A 114 -16.74 5.84 0.18
N GLU A 115 -15.85 4.85 0.15
CA GLU A 115 -14.76 4.70 1.11
C GLU A 115 -13.44 5.10 0.47
N PHE A 116 -12.41 5.24 1.31
CA PHE A 116 -11.12 5.72 0.84
C PHE A 116 -10.20 4.56 0.48
N VAL A 117 -9.56 4.65 -0.69
CA VAL A 117 -8.52 3.72 -1.12
C VAL A 117 -7.22 4.47 -1.34
N TRP A 118 -6.15 3.94 -0.76
CA TRP A 118 -4.79 4.36 -1.08
C TRP A 118 -4.13 3.34 -1.99
N LYS A 119 -3.61 3.79 -3.13
CA LYS A 119 -2.81 2.98 -4.05
C LYS A 119 -1.33 3.23 -3.77
N GLN A 120 -0.61 2.22 -3.30
CA GLN A 120 0.85 2.27 -3.30
C GLN A 120 1.31 2.00 -4.74
N ASP A 121 1.78 3.04 -5.42
CA ASP A 121 2.48 2.87 -6.70
C ASP A 121 3.85 2.24 -6.45
N ILE A 122 4.21 1.29 -7.31
CA ILE A 122 5.58 0.79 -7.41
C ILE A 122 6.29 1.78 -8.31
N THR A 123 7.34 2.43 -7.79
CA THR A 123 8.20 3.27 -8.62
C THR A 123 8.87 2.36 -9.65
N ASP A 124 8.59 2.57 -10.93
CA ASP A 124 9.46 2.07 -11.99
C ASP A 124 10.84 2.67 -11.72
N THR A 125 11.81 1.82 -11.39
CA THR A 125 13.21 2.23 -11.48
C THR A 125 13.43 2.73 -12.91
N PRO A 126 13.92 3.96 -13.12
CA PRO A 126 14.11 4.53 -14.46
C PRO A 126 15.08 3.71 -15.33
#